data_AF-A0A484XLQ1-F1
#
_entry.id   AF-A0A484XLQ1-F1
#
_cell.length_a   1.000
_cell.length_b   1.000
_cell.length_c   1.000
_cell.angle_alpha   90.00
_cell.angle_beta   90.00
_cell.angle_gamma   90.00
#
_symmetry.space_group_name_H-M   'P 1'
#
loop_
_entity.id
_entity.type
_entity.pdbx_description
1 polymer ?
#
loop_
_entity_poly.entity_id
_entity_poly.type
_entity_poly.pdbx_seq_one_letter_code
_entity_poly.pdbx_strand_id
1 'polypeptide(L)' 'MESTARNAWELGFNLVIAEDACSAASSEQHQGSMTHIFPRIGRVRSTDEIINAL' A
#
# COMPACT_ATOMS: atom_id res chain seq x y z
N MET A 1 3.92 8.25 -2.74
CA MET A 1 3.90 6.92 -2.09
C MET A 1 4.04 5.80 -3.12
N GLU A 2 3.19 5.76 -4.15
CA GLU A 2 3.21 4.68 -5.16
C GLU A 2 4.57 4.45 -5.82
N SER A 3 5.32 5.51 -6.14
CA SER A 3 6.67 5.40 -6.71
C SER A 3 7.65 4.67 -5.78
N THR A 4 7.61 4.97 -4.49
CA THR A 4 8.44 4.29 -3.47
C THR A 4 8.07 2.81 -3.34
N ALA A 5 6.77 2.50 -3.32
CA ALA A 5 6.31 1.11 -3.25
C ALA A 5 6.72 0.30 -4.48
N ARG A 6 6.64 0.89 -5.69
CA ARG A 6 7.09 0.23 -6.91
C ARG A 6 8.60 -0.05 -6.87
N ASN A 7 9.40 0.94 -6.48
CA ASN A 7 10.85 0.76 -6.37
C ASN A 7 11.21 -0.34 -5.35
N ALA A 8 10.56 -0.36 -4.19
CA ALA A 8 10.79 -1.41 -3.19
C ALA A 8 10.40 -2.81 -3.72
N TRP A 9 9.33 -2.92 -4.51
CA TRP A 9 8.97 -4.18 -5.17
C TRP A 9 10.01 -4.62 -6.18
N GLU A 10 10.53 -3.70 -6.99
CA GLU A 10 11.60 -3.96 -7.96
C GLU A 10 12.90 -4.42 -7.28
N LEU A 11 13.15 -3.96 -6.06
CA LEU A 11 14.28 -4.39 -5.23
C LEU A 11 14.02 -5.72 -4.49
N GLY A 12 12.85 -6.33 -4.66
CA GLY A 12 12.51 -7.64 -4.08
C GLY A 12 12.05 -7.60 -2.62
N PHE A 13 11.67 -6.43 -2.09
CA PHE A 13 11.13 -6.35 -0.74
C PHE A 13 9.69 -6.88 -0.65
N ASN A 14 9.36 -7.49 0.48
CA ASN A 14 7.98 -7.82 0.82
C ASN A 14 7.27 -6.58 1.35
N LEU A 15 6.27 -6.10 0.60
CA LEU A 15 5.58 -4.85 0.87
C LEU A 15 4.29 -5.08 1.67
N VAL A 16 4.10 -4.27 2.72
CA VAL A 16 2.84 -4.11 3.44
C VAL A 16 2.49 -2.62 3.46
N ILE A 17 1.29 -2.28 3.00
CA ILE A 17 0.82 -0.91 2.81
C ILE A 17 -0.33 -0.70 3.78
N ALA A 18 -0.17 0.27 4.68
CA ALA A 18 -1.21 0.74 5.58
C ALA A 18 -2.16 1.69 4.83
N GLU A 19 -3.39 1.25 4.51
CA GLU A 19 -4.31 2.06 3.71
C GLU A 19 -4.76 3.34 4.44
N ASP A 20 -5.06 3.22 5.74
CA ASP A 20 -5.51 4.32 6.61
C ASP A 20 -4.40 5.31 6.95
N ALA A 21 -3.15 4.95 6.68
CA ALA A 21 -1.99 5.84 6.80
C ALA A 21 -1.56 6.45 5.45
N CYS A 22 -2.30 6.20 4.36
CA CYS A 22 -2.03 6.75 3.04
C CYS A 22 -3.09 7.79 2.64
N SER A 23 -2.69 8.79 1.83
CA SER A 23 -3.61 9.77 1.26
C SER A 23 -3.24 10.06 -0.19
N ALA A 24 -4.24 10.43 -0.99
CA ALA A 24 -4.08 10.86 -2.38
C ALA A 24 -4.83 12.17 -2.62
N ALA A 25 -4.62 12.80 -3.78
CA ALA A 25 -5.27 14.06 -4.11
C ALA A 25 -6.80 13.92 -4.29
N SER A 26 -7.32 12.70 -4.46
CA SER A 26 -8.75 12.42 -4.49
C SER A 26 -9.04 11.02 -3.95
N SER A 27 -10.24 10.81 -3.40
CA SER A 27 -10.68 9.51 -2.89
C SER A 27 -10.67 8.44 -3.98
N GLU A 28 -11.06 8.79 -5.21
CA GLU A 28 -11.06 7.88 -6.35
C GLU A 28 -9.63 7.40 -6.71
N GLN A 29 -8.64 8.31 -6.69
CA GLN A 29 -7.24 7.96 -6.91
C GLN A 29 -6.67 7.08 -5.79
N HIS A 30 -7.03 7.40 -4.54
CA HIS A 30 -6.64 6.58 -3.39
C HIS A 30 -7.17 5.15 -3.55
N GLN A 31 -8.48 5.01 -3.79
CA GLN A 31 -9.14 3.72 -3.95
C GLN A 31 -8.62 2.95 -5.16
N GLY A 32 -8.41 3.61 -6.30
CA GLY A 32 -7.81 2.99 -7.49
C GLY A 32 -6.45 2.35 -7.19
N SER A 33 -5.61 3.05 -6.43
CA SER A 33 -4.29 2.55 -6.03
C SER A 33 -4.38 1.36 -5.08
N MET A 34 -5.24 1.45 -4.05
CA MET A 34 -5.42 0.41 -3.02
C MET A 34 -6.06 -0.87 -3.57
N THR A 35 -6.93 -0.76 -4.57
CA THR A 35 -7.69 -1.91 -5.11
C THR A 35 -7.04 -2.55 -6.33
N HIS A 36 -6.32 -1.78 -7.17
CA HIS A 36 -5.80 -2.29 -8.44
C HIS A 36 -4.28 -2.37 -8.52
N ILE A 37 -3.55 -1.49 -7.85
CA ILE A 37 -2.09 -1.38 -7.98
C ILE A 37 -1.38 -2.12 -6.86
N PHE A 38 -1.60 -1.71 -5.61
CA PHE A 38 -0.89 -2.25 -4.46
C PHE A 38 -1.10 -3.75 -4.23
N PRO A 39 -2.29 -4.36 -4.46
CA PRO A 39 -2.46 -5.81 -4.30
C PRO A 39 -1.62 -6.66 -5.25
N ARG A 40 -1.09 -6.07 -6.34
CA ARG A 40 -0.23 -6.77 -7.30
C ARG A 40 1.25 -6.74 -6.91
N ILE A 41 1.65 -5.80 -6.05
CA ILE A 41 3.05 -5.58 -5.65
C ILE A 41 3.28 -5.72 -4.14
N GLY A 42 2.23 -5.93 -3.35
CA GLY A 42 2.29 -6.06 -1.89
C GLY A 42 0.94 -6.43 -1.27
N ARG A 43 0.85 -6.29 0.06
CA ARG A 43 -0.39 -6.51 0.83
C ARG A 43 -0.92 -5.19 1.37
N VAL A 44 -2.19 -4.90 1.13
CA VAL A 44 -2.88 -3.73 1.70
C VAL A 44 -3.57 -4.13 2.99
N ARG A 45 -3.32 -3.42 4.08
CA ARG A 45 -3.86 -3.71 5.43
C ARG A 45 -4.15 -2.42 6.17
N SER A 46 -4.93 -2.50 7.23
CA SER A 46 -5.08 -1.41 8.18
C SER A 46 -3.87 -1.33 9.12
N THR A 47 -3.55 -0.15 9.65
CA THR A 47 -2.50 0.05 10.66
C THR A 47 -2.75 -0.85 11.87
N ASP A 48 -4.01 -1.02 12.29
CA ASP A 48 -4.39 -1.92 13.38
C ASP A 48 -4.06 -3.39 13.08
N GLU A 49 -4.34 -3.87 11.86
CA GLU A 49 -3.96 -5.23 11.44
C GLU A 49 -2.45 -5.43 11.43
N ILE A 50 -1.69 -4.40 11.01
CA ILE A 50 -0.24 -4.45 10.99
C ILE A 50 0.31 -4.51 12.42
N ILE A 51 -0.20 -3.68 13.33
CA ILE A 51 0.21 -3.66 14.73
C ILE A 51 -0.10 -5.00 15.41
N ASN A 52 -1.28 -5.58 15.15
CA ASN A 52 -1.66 -6.89 15.70
C ASN A 52 -0.84 -8.06 15.14
N ALA A 53 -0.12 -7.88 14.03
CA ALA A 53 0.69 -8.91 13.39
C ALA A 53 2.18 -8.87 13.77
N LEU A 54 2.60 -7.91 14.60
CA LEU A 54 3.97 -7.77 15.14
C LEU A 54 4.17 -8.65 16.38
#